data_AF-A0A0D7B9D3-F1
#
_entry.id   AF-A0A0D7B9D3-F1
#
_cell.length_a   1.000
_cell.length_b   1.000
_cell.length_c   1.000
_cell.angle_alpha   90.00
_cell.angle_beta   90.00
_cell.angle_gamma   90.00
#
_symmetry.space_group_name_H-M   'P 1'
#
loop_
_entity.id
_entity.type
_entity.pdbx_description
1 polymer ?
#
loop_
_entity_poly.entity_id
_entity_poly.type
_entity_poly.pdbx_seq_one_letter_code
_entity_poly.pdbx_strand_id
1 'polypeptide(L)'
;MDPNEEVEEATPVEPKPKSTRPIPPIPELPPVEDSEWSQFGLHDALLYSLSAASFTTPTPVQAATLPKTLHKPKRAKKTKPTAADKLDLMGIAQTGSGKTLAYLLPILQSLLPTALKPIRQRSLDALIVVPTRELATQITSVLSTLLKPINTPGSPPVISVGTLVGGMAIQKQQRILARGVDILVGTPGRVWEFLQDYNFGDAKKEFEESVDEATRIKWLVLDEADRLVAKNGSFSELEGIIRVARASHRLVFSASMDRAALMRTKKKIMQKRPDQKDPNMLSALLDRLPDFSPQVVNVSSDSDEPEKSVSKPNGLSSLPSTLKAYVYPCLPNQKDLVLYYFLLRHPGRTLVFLPSISHIRRLLPLLCTLLCSSSTPANQRQPVHALHSSLPQPTRLSALQQFTKHPKGVLLATDVAARGLDVADIGAVIHYCPAESPAAYLHRCGRTARAGASGLTLTLVDPVESKAADALWRAFKEPERWESEMDGRVTEALKKRVALARNIEGAAHKIKKAKADGKWMKEAAEVLGVDYEEEEHEGKGKQAARQDERMKDQLATLLKKPLVARGISTRYLDTATAQEMLAGSLCGIQQ
;
A
#
# COMPACT_ATOMS: atom_id res chain seq x y z
N MET A 1 5.93 55.15 3.80
CA MET A 1 4.48 55.03 4.05
C MET A 1 3.81 55.69 2.88
N ASP A 2 3.48 54.90 1.86
CA ASP A 2 2.63 55.30 0.74
C ASP A 2 1.28 54.61 0.95
N PRO A 3 0.15 55.34 1.05
CA PRO A 3 -1.13 54.75 1.44
C PRO A 3 -2.10 54.60 0.25
N ASN A 4 -1.66 54.06 -0.88
CA ASN A 4 -2.51 53.83 -2.07
C ASN A 4 -2.12 52.56 -2.85
N GLU A 5 -2.15 51.39 -2.21
CA GLU A 5 -2.33 50.12 -2.92
C GLU A 5 -3.78 49.67 -2.72
N GLU A 6 -4.63 49.98 -3.70
CA GLU A 6 -5.96 49.40 -3.83
C GLU A 6 -5.82 47.89 -4.03
N VAL A 7 -6.30 47.13 -3.05
CA VAL A 7 -6.40 45.68 -3.12
C VAL A 7 -7.53 45.38 -4.11
N GLU A 8 -7.19 44.88 -5.31
CA GLU A 8 -8.16 44.30 -6.24
C GLU A 8 -8.87 43.13 -5.53
N GLU A 9 -10.11 43.40 -5.13
CA GLU A 9 -11.02 42.43 -4.54
C GLU A 9 -11.35 41.38 -5.61
N ALA A 10 -10.85 40.16 -5.44
CA ALA A 10 -11.10 39.06 -6.35
C ALA A 10 -12.61 38.79 -6.43
N THR A 11 -13.18 39.09 -7.60
CA THR A 11 -14.61 38.87 -7.88
C THR A 11 -15.00 37.41 -7.59
N PRO A 12 -16.16 37.17 -6.95
CA PRO A 12 -16.64 35.82 -6.69
C PRO A 12 -16.88 35.11 -8.03
N VAL A 13 -16.18 33.99 -8.26
CA VAL A 13 -16.41 33.14 -9.43
C VAL A 13 -17.78 32.50 -9.27
N GLU A 14 -18.76 32.98 -10.03
CA GLU A 14 -20.09 32.36 -10.10
C GLU A 14 -19.98 30.84 -10.40
N PRO A 15 -20.77 29.99 -9.73
CA PRO A 15 -20.75 28.55 -9.95
C PRO A 15 -21.23 28.23 -11.38
N LYS A 16 -20.29 27.86 -12.26
CA LYS A 16 -20.58 27.45 -13.63
C LYS A 16 -21.62 26.30 -13.66
N PRO A 17 -22.57 26.30 -14.61
CA PRO A 17 -23.60 25.27 -14.70
C PRO A 17 -22.98 23.87 -14.89
N LYS A 18 -23.51 22.89 -14.15
CA LYS A 18 -23.12 21.47 -14.19
C LYS A 18 -23.20 20.94 -15.63
N SER A 19 -22.06 20.52 -16.17
CA SER A 19 -21.85 20.08 -17.56
C SER A 19 -22.88 19.04 -18.06
N THR A 20 -23.82 19.44 -18.92
CA THR A 20 -24.71 18.57 -19.71
C THR A 20 -24.07 18.26 -21.07
N ARG A 21 -23.02 17.43 -21.10
CA ARG A 21 -22.40 17.01 -22.37
C ARG A 21 -23.05 15.71 -22.87
N PRO A 22 -23.33 15.58 -24.18
CA PRO A 22 -23.73 14.31 -24.79
C PRO A 22 -22.63 13.26 -24.55
N ILE A 23 -23.01 12.09 -24.03
CA ILE A 23 -22.11 10.94 -23.92
C ILE A 23 -22.32 10.09 -25.17
N PRO A 24 -21.27 9.75 -25.93
CA PRO A 24 -21.41 8.90 -27.11
C PRO A 24 -21.80 7.46 -26.73
N PRO A 25 -22.40 6.70 -27.67
CA PRO A 25 -22.74 5.30 -27.47
C PRO A 25 -21.49 4.45 -27.16
N ILE A 26 -21.70 3.34 -26.42
CA ILE A 26 -20.66 2.34 -26.15
C ILE A 26 -20.18 1.79 -27.50
N PRO A 27 -18.87 1.58 -27.71
CA PRO A 27 -18.40 0.82 -28.87
C PRO A 27 -19.07 -0.56 -28.92
N GLU A 28 -19.28 -1.11 -30.12
CA GLU A 28 -19.75 -2.50 -30.26
C GLU A 28 -18.75 -3.43 -29.55
N LEU A 29 -19.20 -4.08 -28.48
CA LEU A 29 -18.37 -4.97 -27.68
C LEU A 29 -18.47 -6.38 -28.27
N PRO A 30 -17.35 -7.11 -28.38
CA PRO A 30 -17.39 -8.49 -28.85
C PRO A 30 -18.20 -9.37 -27.87
N PRO A 31 -18.76 -10.49 -28.37
CA PRO A 31 -19.51 -11.42 -27.52
C PRO A 31 -18.63 -11.93 -26.37
N VAL A 32 -19.20 -11.95 -25.18
CA VAL A 32 -18.52 -12.40 -23.96
C VAL A 32 -18.60 -13.92 -23.91
N GLU A 33 -17.45 -14.61 -23.82
CA GLU A 33 -17.39 -16.05 -23.55
C GLU A 33 -17.95 -16.39 -22.17
N ASP A 34 -18.50 -17.60 -21.98
CA ASP A 34 -19.08 -18.05 -20.71
C ASP A 34 -18.07 -17.95 -19.57
N SER A 35 -18.23 -16.91 -18.74
CA SER A 35 -17.39 -16.67 -17.56
C SER A 35 -18.14 -17.02 -16.28
N GLU A 36 -17.42 -17.43 -15.23
CA GLU A 36 -18.02 -17.64 -13.90
C GLU A 36 -18.68 -16.37 -13.33
N TRP A 37 -18.40 -15.20 -13.91
CA TRP A 37 -19.04 -13.94 -13.55
C TRP A 37 -20.48 -13.79 -14.04
N SER A 38 -20.87 -14.54 -15.08
CA SER A 38 -22.21 -14.49 -15.65
C SER A 38 -23.29 -14.88 -14.63
N GLN A 39 -22.95 -15.70 -13.62
CA GLN A 39 -23.87 -16.10 -12.56
C GLN A 39 -24.39 -14.93 -11.70
N PHE A 40 -23.67 -13.80 -11.67
CA PHE A 40 -24.05 -12.63 -10.86
C PHE A 40 -24.96 -11.64 -11.60
N GLY A 41 -25.27 -11.88 -12.89
CA GLY A 41 -26.15 -10.99 -13.67
C GLY A 41 -25.59 -9.58 -13.88
N LEU A 42 -24.28 -9.48 -14.08
CA LEU A 42 -23.60 -8.21 -14.37
C LEU A 42 -23.96 -7.70 -15.77
N HIS A 43 -23.87 -6.39 -15.96
CA HIS A 43 -24.05 -5.76 -17.27
C HIS A 43 -22.97 -6.23 -18.25
N ASP A 44 -23.32 -6.45 -19.52
CA ASP A 44 -22.42 -7.00 -20.56
C ASP A 44 -21.10 -6.22 -20.68
N ALA A 45 -21.19 -4.89 -20.64
CA ALA A 45 -20.03 -4.01 -20.58
C ALA A 45 -19.06 -4.30 -19.41
N LEU A 46 -19.57 -4.68 -18.23
CA LEU A 46 -18.71 -5.08 -17.10
C LEU A 46 -18.10 -6.46 -17.31
N LEU A 47 -18.87 -7.41 -17.85
CA LEU A 47 -18.36 -8.76 -18.15
C LEU A 47 -17.22 -8.68 -19.17
N TYR A 48 -17.40 -7.87 -20.22
CA TYR A 48 -16.35 -7.60 -21.20
C TYR A 48 -15.12 -6.94 -20.54
N SER A 49 -15.32 -5.92 -19.71
CA SER A 49 -14.21 -5.26 -19.00
C SER A 49 -13.46 -6.17 -18.04
N LEU A 50 -14.15 -7.11 -17.37
CA LEU A 50 -13.53 -8.10 -16.51
C LEU A 50 -12.67 -9.07 -17.32
N SER A 51 -13.19 -9.55 -18.46
CA SER A 51 -12.45 -10.41 -19.40
C SER A 51 -11.21 -9.68 -19.96
N ALA A 52 -11.37 -8.44 -20.43
CA ALA A 52 -10.27 -7.62 -20.96
C ALA A 52 -9.20 -7.29 -19.91
N ALA A 53 -9.56 -7.26 -18.64
CA ALA A 53 -8.65 -7.07 -17.51
C ALA A 53 -8.07 -8.40 -16.95
N SER A 54 -8.35 -9.53 -17.62
CA SER A 54 -7.92 -10.88 -17.22
C SER A 54 -8.42 -11.33 -15.85
N PHE A 55 -9.58 -10.83 -15.42
CA PHE A 55 -10.28 -11.35 -14.24
C PHE A 55 -11.19 -12.51 -14.65
N THR A 56 -10.64 -13.72 -14.64
CA THR A 56 -11.35 -14.93 -15.13
C THR A 56 -12.37 -15.48 -14.14
N THR A 57 -12.03 -15.55 -12.86
CA THR A 57 -12.90 -16.12 -11.80
C THR A 57 -13.04 -15.21 -10.59
N PRO A 58 -14.22 -15.19 -9.95
CA PRO A 58 -14.44 -14.43 -8.72
C PRO A 58 -13.70 -15.04 -7.53
N THR A 59 -13.06 -14.20 -6.71
CA THR A 59 -12.43 -14.65 -5.47
C THR A 59 -13.49 -15.02 -4.41
N PRO A 60 -13.17 -15.83 -3.38
CA PRO A 60 -14.12 -16.24 -2.36
C PRO A 60 -14.85 -15.08 -1.67
N VAL A 61 -14.15 -13.97 -1.39
CA VAL A 61 -14.78 -12.76 -0.83
C VAL A 61 -15.73 -12.09 -1.83
N GLN A 62 -15.39 -12.07 -3.12
CA GLN A 62 -16.27 -11.54 -4.15
C GLN A 62 -17.53 -12.42 -4.28
N ALA A 63 -17.37 -13.74 -4.39
CA ALA A 63 -18.48 -14.69 -4.46
C ALA A 63 -19.41 -14.61 -3.23
N ALA A 64 -18.89 -14.38 -2.03
CA ALA A 64 -19.69 -14.27 -0.81
C ALA A 64 -20.41 -12.91 -0.64
N THR A 65 -19.85 -11.84 -1.20
CA THR A 65 -20.38 -10.47 -1.05
C THR A 65 -21.28 -10.06 -2.21
N LEU A 66 -20.95 -10.40 -3.45
CA LEU A 66 -21.64 -9.93 -4.65
C LEU A 66 -23.13 -10.31 -4.69
N PRO A 67 -23.56 -11.53 -4.33
CA PRO A 67 -24.99 -11.88 -4.26
C PRO A 67 -25.78 -11.02 -3.28
N LYS A 68 -25.12 -10.45 -2.26
CA LYS A 68 -25.75 -9.59 -1.24
C LYS A 68 -25.82 -8.14 -1.71
N THR A 69 -24.83 -7.67 -2.46
CA THR A 69 -24.75 -6.28 -2.95
C THR A 69 -25.44 -6.06 -4.30
N LEU A 70 -25.44 -7.05 -5.17
CA LEU A 70 -26.12 -7.06 -6.47
C LEU A 70 -27.56 -7.57 -6.30
N HIS A 71 -28.44 -6.76 -5.73
CA HIS A 71 -29.85 -7.13 -5.61
C HIS A 71 -30.52 -7.19 -7.00
N LYS A 72 -31.22 -8.29 -7.31
CA LYS A 72 -32.20 -8.34 -8.41
C LYS A 72 -33.37 -7.40 -8.06
N PRO A 73 -33.77 -6.45 -8.93
CA PRO A 73 -34.90 -5.60 -8.62
C PRO A 73 -36.17 -6.46 -8.50
N LYS A 74 -36.67 -6.66 -7.28
CA LYS A 74 -38.04 -7.11 -7.09
C LYS A 74 -38.92 -5.97 -7.60
N ARG A 75 -39.55 -6.20 -8.75
CA ARG A 75 -40.59 -5.40 -9.42
C ARG A 75 -41.14 -4.30 -8.52
N ALA A 76 -40.59 -3.09 -8.62
CA ALA A 76 -40.97 -1.97 -7.78
C ALA A 76 -42.42 -1.58 -8.07
N LYS A 77 -43.35 -1.86 -7.14
CA LYS A 77 -44.54 -1.02 -7.00
C LYS A 77 -44.02 0.37 -6.60
N LYS A 78 -44.52 1.41 -7.28
CA LYS A 78 -44.21 2.83 -7.02
C LYS A 78 -44.55 3.20 -5.57
N THR A 79 -43.64 2.96 -4.62
CA THR A 79 -43.75 3.42 -3.24
C THR A 79 -42.41 4.03 -2.81
N LYS A 80 -42.47 5.09 -1.99
CA LYS A 80 -41.32 5.80 -1.40
C LYS A 80 -40.28 4.79 -0.88
N PRO A 81 -38.97 5.05 -1.04
CA PRO A 81 -37.93 4.15 -0.55
C PRO A 81 -38.12 3.93 0.95
N THR A 82 -38.27 2.67 1.35
CA THR A 82 -38.47 2.31 2.76
C THR A 82 -37.14 1.97 3.41
N ALA A 83 -37.11 1.78 4.73
CA ALA A 83 -35.91 1.28 5.44
C ALA A 83 -35.37 -0.06 4.87
N ALA A 84 -36.20 -0.79 4.11
CA ALA A 84 -35.83 -2.03 3.43
C ALA A 84 -34.92 -1.85 2.19
N ASP A 85 -34.77 -0.62 1.67
CA ASP A 85 -33.88 -0.32 0.53
C ASP A 85 -32.45 0.06 0.96
N LYS A 86 -32.18 0.16 2.26
CA LYS A 86 -30.84 0.41 2.79
C LYS A 86 -30.01 -0.87 2.75
N LEU A 87 -28.80 -0.79 2.19
CA LEU A 87 -27.86 -1.91 2.15
C LEU A 87 -26.64 -1.58 3.00
N ASP A 88 -26.55 -2.20 4.16
CA ASP A 88 -25.36 -2.17 4.99
C ASP A 88 -24.65 -3.52 4.89
N LEU A 89 -23.38 -3.53 4.51
CA LEU A 89 -22.58 -4.76 4.46
C LEU A 89 -21.19 -4.52 5.05
N MET A 90 -20.72 -5.53 5.78
CA MET A 90 -19.38 -5.55 6.34
C MET A 90 -18.60 -6.75 5.81
N GLY A 91 -17.56 -6.50 5.04
CA GLY A 91 -16.69 -7.52 4.45
C GLY A 91 -15.36 -7.65 5.19
N ILE A 92 -15.07 -8.82 5.73
CA ILE A 92 -13.83 -9.12 6.45
C ILE A 92 -13.11 -10.23 5.66
N ALA A 93 -11.96 -9.88 5.10
CA ALA A 93 -11.09 -10.82 4.40
C ALA A 93 -9.66 -10.29 4.36
N GLN A 94 -8.68 -11.18 4.25
CA GLN A 94 -7.25 -10.83 4.25
C GLN A 94 -6.90 -9.81 3.15
N THR A 95 -5.85 -9.00 3.36
CA THR A 95 -5.32 -8.11 2.31
C THR A 95 -4.91 -8.90 1.07
N GLY A 96 -5.23 -8.42 -0.13
CA GLY A 96 -4.93 -9.12 -1.38
C GLY A 96 -5.96 -10.18 -1.79
N SER A 97 -7.05 -10.37 -1.03
CA SER A 97 -8.15 -11.29 -1.36
C SER A 97 -9.08 -10.80 -2.49
N GLY A 98 -8.81 -9.63 -3.09
CA GLY A 98 -9.66 -9.07 -4.16
C GLY A 98 -10.88 -8.28 -3.67
N LYS A 99 -10.89 -7.79 -2.42
CA LYS A 99 -11.97 -6.95 -1.86
C LYS A 99 -12.36 -5.74 -2.70
N THR A 100 -11.42 -5.18 -3.47
CA THR A 100 -11.67 -4.01 -4.30
C THR A 100 -12.80 -4.25 -5.30
N LEU A 101 -12.78 -5.36 -6.05
CA LEU A 101 -13.86 -5.67 -7.00
C LEU A 101 -15.20 -5.98 -6.29
N ALA A 102 -15.16 -6.50 -5.06
CA ALA A 102 -16.35 -6.82 -4.27
C ALA A 102 -17.26 -5.61 -4.02
N TYR A 103 -16.69 -4.40 -3.87
CA TYR A 103 -17.48 -3.16 -3.76
C TYR A 103 -17.53 -2.33 -5.04
N LEU A 104 -16.54 -2.43 -5.94
CA LEU A 104 -16.57 -1.65 -7.19
C LEU A 104 -17.63 -2.15 -8.17
N LEU A 105 -17.79 -3.47 -8.30
CA LEU A 105 -18.78 -4.06 -9.22
C LEU A 105 -20.23 -3.63 -8.93
N PRO A 106 -20.75 -3.70 -7.69
CA PRO A 106 -22.11 -3.24 -7.41
C PRO A 106 -22.29 -1.73 -7.63
N ILE A 107 -21.27 -0.92 -7.35
CA ILE A 107 -21.29 0.53 -7.64
C ILE A 107 -21.42 0.75 -9.15
N LEU A 108 -20.56 0.14 -9.95
CA LEU A 108 -20.58 0.28 -11.41
C LEU A 108 -21.88 -0.26 -12.03
N GLN A 109 -22.35 -1.43 -11.58
CA GLN A 109 -23.62 -2.01 -12.01
C GLN A 109 -24.80 -1.05 -11.77
N SER A 110 -24.81 -0.37 -10.63
CA SER A 110 -25.87 0.61 -10.31
C SER A 110 -25.80 1.89 -11.15
N LEU A 111 -24.58 2.26 -11.59
CA LEU A 111 -24.31 3.50 -12.32
C LEU A 111 -24.56 3.36 -13.82
N LEU A 112 -24.16 2.24 -14.41
CA LEU A 112 -24.18 2.03 -15.86
C LEU A 112 -25.54 2.31 -16.52
N PRO A 113 -26.69 1.80 -16.03
CA PRO A 113 -27.99 2.06 -16.67
C PRO A 113 -28.34 3.55 -16.77
N THR A 114 -27.87 4.36 -15.82
CA THR A 114 -28.10 5.81 -15.84
C THR A 114 -26.99 6.54 -16.58
N ALA A 115 -25.75 6.05 -16.52
CA ALA A 115 -24.58 6.64 -17.19
C ALA A 115 -24.64 6.50 -18.72
N LEU A 116 -25.38 5.50 -19.22
CA LEU A 116 -25.57 5.25 -20.66
C LEU A 116 -26.70 6.07 -21.30
N LYS A 117 -27.38 6.93 -20.53
CA LYS A 117 -28.40 7.84 -21.09
C LYS A 117 -27.72 8.95 -21.90
N PRO A 118 -28.24 9.34 -23.08
CA PRO A 118 -27.60 10.32 -23.96
C PRO A 118 -27.37 11.68 -23.31
N ILE A 119 -28.31 12.10 -22.45
CA ILE A 119 -28.27 13.36 -21.70
C ILE A 119 -28.43 13.01 -20.23
N ARG A 120 -27.38 13.27 -19.44
CA ARG A 120 -27.34 13.10 -17.99
C ARG A 120 -26.59 14.25 -17.36
N GLN A 121 -27.10 14.73 -16.23
CA GLN A 121 -26.34 15.58 -15.32
C GLN A 121 -25.49 14.69 -14.40
N ARG A 122 -24.17 14.94 -14.31
CA ARG A 122 -23.33 14.18 -13.39
C ARG A 122 -23.61 14.59 -11.95
N SER A 123 -23.76 13.59 -11.09
CA SER A 123 -23.92 13.73 -9.65
C SER A 123 -23.00 12.75 -8.94
N LEU A 124 -22.50 13.13 -7.77
CA LEU A 124 -21.68 12.25 -6.94
C LEU A 124 -22.54 11.12 -6.37
N ASP A 125 -22.49 9.96 -7.00
CA ASP A 125 -23.29 8.78 -6.65
C ASP A 125 -22.54 7.85 -5.68
N ALA A 126 -21.21 7.80 -5.73
CA ALA A 126 -20.39 6.94 -4.88
C ALA A 126 -19.19 7.65 -4.27
N LEU A 127 -19.00 7.47 -2.97
CA LEU A 127 -17.86 7.96 -2.20
C LEU A 127 -17.09 6.79 -1.58
N ILE A 128 -15.81 6.67 -1.92
CA ILE A 128 -14.90 5.64 -1.42
C ILE A 128 -13.83 6.33 -0.57
N VAL A 129 -13.87 6.09 0.73
CA VAL A 129 -12.94 6.65 1.71
C VAL A 129 -11.90 5.61 2.09
N VAL A 130 -10.63 5.97 1.95
CA VAL A 130 -9.49 5.08 2.20
C VAL A 130 -8.40 5.77 3.02
N PRO A 131 -7.62 5.05 3.84
CA PRO A 131 -6.67 5.64 4.78
C PRO A 131 -5.42 6.24 4.12
N THR A 132 -5.02 5.76 2.94
CA THR A 132 -3.75 6.15 2.31
C THR A 132 -3.93 6.62 0.87
N ARG A 133 -3.00 7.48 0.42
CA ARG A 133 -3.01 8.04 -0.94
C ARG A 133 -2.73 6.97 -1.99
N GLU A 134 -1.87 6.03 -1.64
CA GLU A 134 -1.43 4.92 -2.46
C GLU A 134 -2.62 4.01 -2.77
N LEU A 135 -3.40 3.66 -1.74
CA LEU A 135 -4.61 2.87 -1.90
C LEU A 135 -5.67 3.61 -2.73
N ALA A 136 -5.85 4.91 -2.53
CA ALA A 136 -6.75 5.71 -3.37
C ALA A 136 -6.35 5.69 -4.85
N THR A 137 -5.06 5.82 -5.12
CA THR A 137 -4.51 5.79 -6.49
C THR A 137 -4.67 4.39 -7.11
N GLN A 138 -4.45 3.33 -6.33
CA GLN A 138 -4.63 1.95 -6.75
C GLN A 138 -6.09 1.66 -7.12
N ILE A 139 -7.05 2.04 -6.27
CA ILE A 139 -8.49 1.85 -6.54
C ILE A 139 -8.91 2.64 -7.78
N THR A 140 -8.42 3.88 -7.92
CA THR A 140 -8.65 4.70 -9.12
C THR A 140 -8.09 4.04 -10.38
N SER A 141 -6.92 3.41 -10.29
CA SER A 141 -6.34 2.64 -11.40
C SER A 141 -7.21 1.43 -11.77
N VAL A 142 -7.71 0.68 -10.79
CA VAL A 142 -8.61 -0.46 -11.04
C VAL A 142 -9.88 0.01 -11.73
N LEU A 143 -10.51 1.08 -11.24
CA LEU A 143 -11.66 1.72 -11.90
C LEU A 143 -11.34 2.14 -13.34
N SER A 144 -10.18 2.75 -13.56
CA SER A 144 -9.76 3.18 -14.91
C SER A 144 -9.57 1.99 -15.84
N THR A 145 -9.01 0.87 -15.35
CA THR A 145 -8.86 -0.37 -16.12
C THR A 145 -10.23 -0.95 -16.50
N LEU A 146 -11.20 -0.96 -15.57
CA LEU A 146 -12.55 -1.48 -15.84
C LEU A 146 -13.36 -0.58 -16.77
N LEU A 147 -13.13 0.73 -16.76
CA LEU A 147 -13.90 1.69 -17.57
C LEU A 147 -13.29 1.92 -18.96
N LYS A 148 -11.98 1.71 -19.13
CA LYS A 148 -11.28 1.93 -20.41
C LYS A 148 -11.92 1.21 -21.60
N PRO A 149 -12.36 -0.07 -21.51
CA PRO A 149 -12.95 -0.78 -22.63
C PRO A 149 -14.35 -0.26 -23.02
N ILE A 150 -15.04 0.41 -22.10
CA ILE A 150 -16.41 0.93 -22.28
C ILE A 150 -16.37 2.38 -22.79
N ASN A 151 -15.26 3.10 -22.58
CA ASN A 151 -15.09 4.47 -23.01
C ASN A 151 -14.72 4.54 -24.50
N THR A 152 -15.39 5.44 -25.24
CA THR A 152 -15.00 5.76 -26.62
C THR A 152 -13.74 6.64 -26.64
N PRO A 153 -12.72 6.31 -27.46
CA PRO A 153 -11.54 7.14 -27.62
C PRO A 153 -11.90 8.57 -28.05
N GLY A 154 -11.28 9.58 -27.42
CA GLY A 154 -11.49 11.00 -27.74
C GLY A 154 -12.76 11.62 -27.15
N SER A 155 -13.58 10.86 -26.43
CA SER A 155 -14.81 11.35 -25.80
C SER A 155 -14.71 11.44 -24.26
N PRO A 156 -15.64 12.16 -23.59
CA PRO A 156 -15.74 12.15 -22.13
C PRO A 156 -16.04 10.72 -21.62
N PRO A 157 -15.47 10.32 -20.47
CA PRO A 157 -15.68 8.97 -19.94
C PRO A 157 -17.15 8.75 -19.57
N VAL A 158 -17.68 7.55 -19.80
CA VAL A 158 -19.08 7.20 -19.45
C VAL A 158 -19.31 7.41 -17.95
N ILE A 159 -18.37 6.95 -17.12
CA ILE A 159 -18.35 7.16 -15.67
C ILE A 159 -17.10 7.97 -15.31
N SER A 160 -17.28 9.13 -14.69
CA SER A 160 -16.18 10.00 -14.26
C SER A 160 -15.71 9.62 -12.87
N VAL A 161 -14.42 9.34 -12.74
CA VAL A 161 -13.78 8.96 -11.48
C VAL A 161 -12.82 10.06 -11.06
N GLY A 162 -12.98 10.57 -9.84
CA GLY A 162 -12.13 11.57 -9.24
C GLY A 162 -11.32 10.99 -8.07
N THR A 163 -10.09 11.48 -7.90
CA THR A 163 -9.26 11.12 -6.75
C THR A 163 -8.91 12.36 -5.92
N LEU A 164 -9.13 12.33 -4.61
CA LEU A 164 -8.76 13.41 -3.68
C LEU A 164 -7.80 12.90 -2.60
N VAL A 165 -6.55 13.29 -2.71
CA VAL A 165 -5.48 12.87 -1.80
C VAL A 165 -4.58 14.05 -1.43
N GLY A 166 -4.19 14.15 -0.16
CA GLY A 166 -3.42 15.31 0.33
C GLY A 166 -2.06 15.42 -0.35
N GLY A 167 -1.61 16.61 -0.77
CA GLY A 167 -0.37 16.79 -1.54
C GLY A 167 -0.57 16.65 -3.06
N MET A 168 -1.81 16.73 -3.53
CA MET A 168 -2.14 17.05 -4.92
C MET A 168 -2.19 18.57 -5.09
N ALA A 169 -1.78 19.08 -6.26
CA ALA A 169 -1.94 20.50 -6.57
C ALA A 169 -3.42 20.90 -6.57
N ILE A 170 -3.75 21.98 -5.86
CA ILE A 170 -5.15 22.43 -5.68
C ILE A 170 -5.86 22.68 -7.01
N GLN A 171 -5.14 23.24 -7.99
CA GLN A 171 -5.66 23.49 -9.34
C GLN A 171 -6.07 22.19 -10.06
N LYS A 172 -5.33 21.10 -9.85
CA LYS A 172 -5.67 19.79 -10.43
C LYS A 172 -6.95 19.24 -9.80
N GLN A 173 -7.08 19.38 -8.48
CA GLN A 173 -8.28 19.02 -7.74
C GLN A 173 -9.50 19.80 -8.24
N GLN A 174 -9.40 21.13 -8.32
CA GLN A 174 -10.48 21.99 -8.83
C GLN A 174 -10.91 21.59 -10.25
N ARG A 175 -9.97 21.27 -11.15
CA ARG A 175 -10.31 20.80 -12.51
C ARG A 175 -11.06 19.48 -12.53
N ILE A 176 -10.69 18.53 -11.66
CA ILE A 176 -11.38 17.23 -11.54
C ILE A 176 -12.82 17.47 -11.08
N LEU A 177 -13.00 18.32 -10.07
CA LEU A 177 -14.30 18.62 -9.48
C LEU A 177 -15.20 19.44 -10.44
N ALA A 178 -14.64 20.43 -11.13
CA ALA A 178 -15.38 21.28 -12.08
C ALA A 178 -15.98 20.52 -13.26
N ARG A 179 -15.41 19.34 -13.61
CA ARG A 179 -15.93 18.48 -14.69
C ARG A 179 -17.11 17.62 -14.26
N GLY A 180 -17.39 17.52 -12.96
CA GLY A 180 -18.35 16.59 -12.39
C GLY A 180 -17.76 15.18 -12.25
N VAL A 181 -18.03 14.56 -11.11
CA VAL A 181 -17.50 13.25 -10.71
C VAL A 181 -18.67 12.36 -10.30
N ASP A 182 -18.72 11.13 -10.83
CA ASP A 182 -19.73 10.13 -10.46
C ASP A 182 -19.23 9.27 -9.28
N ILE A 183 -17.94 8.94 -9.26
CA ILE A 183 -17.25 8.19 -8.19
C ILE A 183 -16.06 8.98 -7.67
N LEU A 184 -16.07 9.29 -6.37
CA LEU A 184 -14.95 9.97 -5.70
C LEU A 184 -14.20 9.00 -4.79
N VAL A 185 -12.89 8.89 -4.99
CA VAL A 185 -11.99 8.10 -4.14
C VAL A 185 -11.04 9.03 -3.40
N GLY A 186 -10.95 8.95 -2.08
CA GLY A 186 -10.06 9.86 -1.38
C GLY A 186 -9.76 9.55 0.09
N THR A 187 -8.80 10.32 0.61
CA THR A 187 -8.43 10.30 2.02
C THR A 187 -9.36 11.21 2.84
N PRO A 188 -9.73 10.84 4.09
CA PRO A 188 -10.71 11.56 4.91
C PRO A 188 -10.54 13.07 4.91
N GLY A 189 -9.36 13.60 5.25
CA GLY A 189 -9.14 15.05 5.34
C GLY A 189 -9.49 15.81 4.05
N ARG A 190 -9.06 15.32 2.88
CA ARG A 190 -9.35 16.00 1.59
C ARG A 190 -10.78 15.79 1.10
N VAL A 191 -11.38 14.65 1.41
CA VAL A 191 -12.80 14.42 1.14
C VAL A 191 -13.65 15.34 2.01
N TRP A 192 -13.28 15.52 3.27
CA TRP A 192 -14.00 16.38 4.21
C TRP A 192 -13.91 17.85 3.83
N GLU A 193 -12.72 18.36 3.50
CA GLU A 193 -12.52 19.71 2.94
C GLU A 193 -13.41 19.92 1.70
N PHE A 194 -13.42 18.95 0.77
CA PHE A 194 -14.28 19.02 -0.40
C PHE A 194 -15.78 19.04 -0.06
N LEU A 195 -16.24 18.17 0.84
CA LEU A 195 -17.65 18.14 1.25
C LEU A 195 -18.05 19.39 2.02
N GLN A 196 -17.12 20.02 2.74
CA GLN A 196 -17.35 21.33 3.35
C GLN A 196 -17.51 22.38 2.26
N ASP A 197 -16.55 22.54 1.36
CA ASP A 197 -16.59 23.55 0.30
C ASP A 197 -17.82 23.40 -0.61
N TYR A 198 -18.29 22.17 -0.84
CA TYR A 198 -19.45 21.87 -1.68
C TYR A 198 -20.80 22.15 -0.99
N ASN A 199 -20.87 22.04 0.34
CA ASN A 199 -22.08 22.28 1.11
C ASN A 199 -22.11 23.65 1.83
N PHE A 200 -20.97 24.34 1.94
CA PHE A 200 -20.81 25.61 2.65
C PHE A 200 -20.54 26.80 1.72
N GLY A 201 -21.13 26.80 0.52
CA GLY A 201 -21.44 28.04 -0.19
C GLY A 201 -22.69 28.66 0.42
N ASP A 202 -22.52 29.77 1.15
CA ASP A 202 -23.56 30.70 1.67
C ASP A 202 -24.78 30.08 2.38
N ALA A 203 -24.62 29.51 3.58
CA ALA A 203 -25.65 29.58 4.64
C ALA A 203 -25.15 29.00 5.97
N LYS A 204 -24.57 29.84 6.82
CA LYS A 204 -24.27 29.52 8.23
C LYS A 204 -25.52 29.63 9.13
N LYS A 205 -26.76 29.52 8.61
CA LYS A 205 -27.97 29.88 9.38
C LYS A 205 -29.19 28.95 9.37
N GLU A 206 -29.24 27.84 8.64
CA GLU A 206 -30.45 26.97 8.63
C GLU A 206 -30.12 25.46 8.67
N PHE A 207 -29.15 25.05 9.49
CA PHE A 207 -28.57 23.71 9.41
C PHE A 207 -29.39 22.57 10.07
N GLU A 208 -30.67 22.78 10.41
CA GLU A 208 -31.45 21.71 11.08
C GLU A 208 -32.74 21.25 10.37
N GLU A 209 -33.34 21.96 9.41
CA GLU A 209 -34.65 21.53 8.88
C GLU A 209 -34.82 21.44 7.35
N SER A 210 -33.86 21.86 6.53
CA SER A 210 -34.07 21.91 5.06
C SER A 210 -32.82 21.58 4.23
N VAL A 211 -32.22 20.40 4.43
CA VAL A 211 -31.24 19.89 3.45
C VAL A 211 -31.99 19.03 2.42
N ASP A 212 -32.15 19.60 1.23
CA ASP A 212 -32.78 19.04 0.04
C ASP A 212 -32.46 17.54 -0.19
N GLU A 213 -33.46 16.76 -0.63
CA GLU A 213 -33.31 15.35 -1.03
C GLU A 213 -32.32 15.12 -2.21
N ALA A 214 -31.83 16.21 -2.83
CA ALA A 214 -31.03 16.22 -4.05
C ALA A 214 -29.52 15.95 -3.89
N THR A 215 -28.96 15.96 -2.67
CA THR A 215 -27.52 15.77 -2.38
C THR A 215 -27.20 14.40 -1.74
N ARG A 216 -28.05 13.40 -1.93
CA ARG A 216 -27.84 12.08 -1.32
C ARG A 216 -26.85 11.23 -2.12
N ILE A 217 -25.68 10.98 -1.55
CA ILE A 217 -24.73 9.99 -2.06
C ILE A 217 -25.41 8.62 -1.98
N LYS A 218 -25.34 7.79 -3.02
CA LYS A 218 -25.97 6.46 -3.02
C LYS A 218 -25.10 5.44 -2.29
N TRP A 219 -23.81 5.43 -2.59
CA TRP A 219 -22.84 4.46 -2.06
C TRP A 219 -21.77 5.15 -1.22
N LEU A 220 -21.60 4.71 0.03
CA LEU A 220 -20.45 5.03 0.85
C LEU A 220 -19.65 3.76 1.11
N VAL A 221 -18.37 3.77 0.75
CA VAL A 221 -17.44 2.67 1.02
C VAL A 221 -16.34 3.14 1.95
N LEU A 222 -16.11 2.39 3.02
CA LEU A 222 -14.98 2.56 3.93
C LEU A 222 -14.07 1.35 3.76
N ASP A 223 -12.95 1.51 3.05
CA ASP A 223 -11.96 0.43 2.84
C ASP A 223 -10.78 0.60 3.80
N GLU A 224 -10.16 -0.53 4.20
CA GLU A 224 -9.22 -0.60 5.32
C GLU A 224 -9.76 0.13 6.59
N ALA A 225 -11.02 -0.16 6.96
CA ALA A 225 -11.75 0.54 8.01
C ALA A 225 -11.08 0.53 9.38
N ASP A 226 -10.34 -0.53 9.70
CA ASP A 226 -9.50 -0.63 10.90
C ASP A 226 -8.44 0.48 10.98
N ARG A 227 -7.98 1.01 9.83
CA ARG A 227 -6.96 2.06 9.76
C ARG A 227 -7.51 3.46 9.68
N LEU A 228 -8.73 3.63 9.16
CA LEU A 228 -9.41 4.93 9.13
C LEU A 228 -9.62 5.52 10.54
N VAL A 229 -9.50 4.67 11.57
CA VAL A 229 -9.78 4.97 12.98
C VAL A 229 -8.50 4.89 13.82
N ALA A 230 -7.32 4.94 13.20
CA ALA A 230 -6.03 4.95 13.92
C ALA A 230 -5.77 6.28 14.65
N LYS A 231 -5.15 6.19 15.84
CA LYS A 231 -4.93 7.22 16.88
C LYS A 231 -4.40 8.62 16.44
N ASN A 232 -4.10 8.83 15.16
CA ASN A 232 -3.48 10.05 14.66
C ASN A 232 -4.49 10.90 13.84
N GLY A 233 -5.49 11.47 14.51
CA GLY A 233 -6.24 12.63 13.99
C GLY A 233 -7.33 12.40 12.94
N SER A 234 -7.52 11.20 12.39
CA SER A 234 -8.48 10.95 11.28
C SER A 234 -9.96 10.81 11.67
N PHE A 235 -10.31 11.06 12.94
CA PHE A 235 -11.62 10.70 13.48
C PHE A 235 -12.71 11.75 13.23
N SER A 236 -12.39 13.04 13.36
CA SER A 236 -13.37 14.13 13.22
C SER A 236 -13.89 14.27 11.80
N GLU A 237 -13.00 14.15 10.83
CA GLU A 237 -13.29 14.30 9.42
C GLU A 237 -14.14 13.14 8.91
N LEU A 238 -13.84 11.91 9.35
CA LEU A 238 -14.61 10.73 8.97
C LEU A 238 -16.04 10.79 9.50
N GLU A 239 -16.22 11.22 10.74
CA GLU A 239 -17.55 11.40 11.35
C GLU A 239 -18.37 12.46 10.61
N GLY A 240 -17.73 13.57 10.25
CA GLY A 240 -18.31 14.59 9.39
C GLY A 240 -18.74 14.03 8.03
N ILE A 241 -17.87 13.27 7.36
CA ILE A 241 -18.16 12.65 6.06
C ILE A 241 -19.38 11.73 6.16
N ILE A 242 -19.43 10.85 7.16
CA ILE A 242 -20.53 9.91 7.36
C ILE A 242 -21.84 10.66 7.55
N ARG A 243 -21.83 11.71 8.40
CA ARG A 243 -23.02 12.53 8.70
C ARG A 243 -23.54 13.25 7.46
N VAL A 244 -22.64 13.81 6.65
CA VAL A 244 -22.99 14.58 5.44
C VAL A 244 -23.41 13.65 4.29
N ALA A 245 -22.74 12.51 4.10
CA ALA A 245 -22.99 11.63 2.98
C ALA A 245 -24.42 11.04 2.96
N ARG A 246 -25.02 10.76 4.14
CA ARG A 246 -26.36 10.16 4.33
C ARG A 246 -26.66 9.01 3.35
N ALA A 247 -25.66 8.14 3.14
CA ALA A 247 -25.68 7.18 2.04
C ALA A 247 -26.78 6.12 2.17
N SER A 248 -27.38 5.76 1.04
CA SER A 248 -28.38 4.66 0.96
C SER A 248 -27.76 3.28 1.17
N HIS A 249 -26.55 3.10 0.67
CA HIS A 249 -25.79 1.86 0.77
C HIS A 249 -24.43 2.14 1.40
N ARG A 250 -24.10 1.42 2.47
CA ARG A 250 -22.84 1.58 3.21
C ARG A 250 -22.10 0.26 3.26
N LEU A 251 -20.88 0.26 2.73
CA LEU A 251 -20.02 -0.91 2.69
C LEU A 251 -18.77 -0.64 3.52
N VAL A 252 -18.48 -1.52 4.49
CA VAL A 252 -17.30 -1.41 5.34
C VAL A 252 -16.43 -2.64 5.10
N PHE A 253 -15.20 -2.43 4.61
CA PHE A 253 -14.24 -3.50 4.36
C PHE A 253 -13.02 -3.36 5.26
N SER A 254 -12.60 -4.48 5.86
CA SER A 254 -11.41 -4.54 6.71
C SER A 254 -10.61 -5.82 6.47
N ALA A 255 -9.31 -5.77 6.79
CA ALA A 255 -8.40 -6.90 6.67
C ALA A 255 -8.59 -7.97 7.74
N SER A 256 -9.01 -7.56 8.94
CA SER A 256 -9.12 -8.46 10.09
C SER A 256 -10.07 -7.89 11.14
N MET A 257 -10.83 -8.77 11.78
CA MET A 257 -11.56 -8.47 13.01
C MET A 257 -11.25 -9.53 14.06
N ASP A 258 -11.06 -9.09 15.30
CA ASP A 258 -11.06 -10.01 16.45
C ASP A 258 -12.44 -10.68 16.56
N ARG A 259 -12.46 -12.01 16.71
CA ARG A 259 -13.68 -12.83 16.84
C ARG A 259 -14.53 -12.40 18.05
N ALA A 260 -13.89 -11.90 19.12
CA ALA A 260 -14.59 -11.32 20.27
C ALA A 260 -15.29 -10.01 19.92
N ALA A 261 -14.66 -9.17 19.10
CA ALA A 261 -15.27 -7.94 18.58
C ALA A 261 -16.45 -8.27 17.67
N LEU A 262 -16.32 -9.25 16.77
CA LEU A 262 -17.38 -9.67 15.87
C LEU A 262 -18.61 -10.20 16.63
N MET A 263 -18.41 -11.04 17.65
CA MET A 263 -19.49 -11.56 18.49
C MET A 263 -20.15 -10.47 19.34
N ARG A 264 -19.38 -9.50 19.84
CA ARG A 264 -19.91 -8.34 20.57
C ARG A 264 -20.68 -7.40 19.65
N THR A 265 -20.19 -7.14 18.44
CA THR A 265 -20.89 -6.36 17.41
C THR A 265 -22.21 -7.04 17.03
N LYS A 266 -22.22 -8.36 16.75
CA LYS A 266 -23.45 -9.12 16.50
C LYS A 266 -24.42 -9.04 17.69
N LYS A 267 -23.92 -9.20 18.92
CA LYS A 267 -24.73 -9.15 20.15
C LYS A 267 -25.26 -7.73 20.45
N LYS A 268 -24.48 -6.67 20.23
CA LYS A 268 -24.89 -5.26 20.38
C LYS A 268 -25.92 -4.87 19.33
N ILE A 269 -25.72 -5.26 18.05
CA ILE A 269 -26.70 -5.07 16.97
C ILE A 269 -28.03 -5.76 17.31
N MET A 270 -27.98 -6.95 17.91
CA MET A 270 -29.18 -7.67 18.35
C MET A 270 -29.83 -7.12 19.63
N GLN A 271 -29.08 -6.46 20.53
CA GLN A 271 -29.55 -6.12 21.88
C GLN A 271 -29.71 -4.61 22.19
N LYS A 272 -29.42 -3.69 21.25
CA LYS A 272 -29.62 -2.22 21.39
C LYS A 272 -29.24 -1.68 22.79
N ARG A 273 -28.00 -1.90 23.26
CA ARG A 273 -27.50 -1.29 24.52
C ARG A 273 -26.37 -0.29 24.23
N PRO A 274 -26.44 0.98 24.67
CA PRO A 274 -25.50 2.02 24.22
C PRO A 274 -24.19 2.16 25.02
N ASP A 275 -24.08 1.68 26.26
CA ASP A 275 -23.05 2.24 27.18
C ASP A 275 -21.89 1.30 27.53
N GLN A 276 -20.94 1.13 26.60
CA GLN A 276 -19.56 0.76 26.98
C GLN A 276 -18.56 1.15 25.89
N LYS A 277 -17.64 2.08 26.21
CA LYS A 277 -16.50 2.46 25.35
C LYS A 277 -15.54 1.27 25.24
N ASP A 278 -15.53 0.63 24.08
CA ASP A 278 -14.69 -0.53 23.79
C ASP A 278 -13.28 -0.12 23.29
N PRO A 279 -12.22 -0.88 23.63
CA PRO A 279 -10.83 -0.58 23.22
C PRO A 279 -10.49 -0.98 21.77
N ASN A 280 -11.40 -1.65 21.04
CA ASN A 280 -11.16 -2.07 19.66
C ASN A 280 -11.51 -0.96 18.66
N MET A 281 -10.58 -0.68 17.73
CA MET A 281 -10.65 0.46 16.82
C MET A 281 -11.80 0.37 15.81
N LEU A 282 -12.11 -0.84 15.33
CA LEU A 282 -13.20 -1.04 14.38
C LEU A 282 -14.59 -1.00 15.06
N SER A 283 -14.71 -1.43 16.32
CA SER A 283 -15.96 -1.21 17.09
C SER A 283 -16.22 0.27 17.32
N ALA A 284 -15.16 1.06 17.57
CA ALA A 284 -15.30 2.51 17.70
C ALA A 284 -15.78 3.20 16.40
N LEU A 285 -15.44 2.64 15.22
CA LEU A 285 -16.01 3.09 13.94
C LEU A 285 -17.50 2.76 13.87
N LEU A 286 -17.85 1.52 14.19
CA LEU A 286 -19.21 1.00 14.09
C LEU A 286 -20.18 1.72 15.02
N ASP A 287 -19.76 2.04 16.24
CA ASP A 287 -20.55 2.81 17.21
C ASP A 287 -20.89 4.22 16.71
N ARG A 288 -20.15 4.75 15.72
CA ARG A 288 -20.33 6.09 15.14
C ARG A 288 -21.04 6.10 13.80
N LEU A 289 -21.40 4.94 13.25
CA LEU A 289 -22.25 4.86 12.06
C LEU A 289 -23.72 4.82 12.50
N PRO A 290 -24.47 5.94 12.47
CA PRO A 290 -25.86 5.96 12.94
C PRO A 290 -26.74 5.02 12.10
N ASP A 291 -27.61 4.25 12.75
CA ASP A 291 -28.50 3.27 12.11
C ASP A 291 -27.79 2.24 11.22
N PHE A 292 -26.52 1.90 11.49
CA PHE A 292 -25.78 0.90 10.71
C PHE A 292 -26.07 -0.52 11.19
N SER A 293 -26.69 -1.32 10.32
CA SER A 293 -27.10 -2.69 10.62
C SER A 293 -26.56 -3.68 9.57
N PRO A 294 -25.24 -3.91 9.56
CA PRO A 294 -24.58 -4.59 8.45
C PRO A 294 -24.85 -6.09 8.40
N GLN A 295 -25.01 -6.60 7.18
CA GLN A 295 -24.80 -8.00 6.89
C GLN A 295 -23.29 -8.29 6.93
N VAL A 296 -22.87 -9.13 7.87
CA VAL A 296 -21.44 -9.49 8.03
C VAL A 296 -21.10 -10.66 7.11
N VAL A 297 -20.05 -10.49 6.31
CA VAL A 297 -19.38 -11.53 5.52
C VAL A 297 -17.95 -11.65 6.02
N ASN A 298 -17.59 -12.82 6.57
CA ASN A 298 -16.23 -13.11 7.01
C ASN A 298 -15.70 -14.31 6.24
N VAL A 299 -14.64 -14.09 5.46
CA VAL A 299 -13.94 -15.14 4.69
C VAL A 299 -12.51 -15.33 5.24
N SER A 300 -12.24 -14.80 6.43
CA SER A 300 -11.01 -15.05 7.17
C SER A 300 -11.17 -16.41 7.85
N SER A 301 -10.44 -17.42 7.37
CA SER A 301 -10.42 -18.84 7.76
C SER A 301 -11.68 -19.66 7.41
N ASP A 302 -11.55 -20.51 6.40
CA ASP A 302 -12.37 -21.73 6.27
C ASP A 302 -12.18 -22.59 7.52
N SER A 303 -13.26 -22.71 8.30
CA SER A 303 -13.68 -23.92 9.02
C SER A 303 -14.99 -23.60 9.75
N ASP A 304 -16.10 -23.59 9.02
CA ASP A 304 -17.41 -23.83 9.62
C ASP A 304 -17.55 -25.34 9.84
N GLU A 305 -16.93 -25.85 10.90
CA GLU A 305 -17.23 -27.15 11.53
C GLU A 305 -17.40 -26.88 13.04
N PRO A 306 -18.46 -27.37 13.69
CA PRO A 306 -18.76 -27.07 15.08
C PRO A 306 -17.99 -28.03 16.00
N GLU A 307 -16.67 -27.90 16.11
CA GLU A 307 -15.92 -28.68 17.09
C GLU A 307 -15.91 -28.01 18.46
N LYS A 308 -16.55 -28.70 19.40
CA LYS A 308 -16.44 -28.47 20.83
C LYS A 308 -14.97 -28.66 21.27
N SER A 309 -14.56 -27.75 22.14
CA SER A 309 -13.61 -27.92 23.25
C SER A 309 -12.21 -27.30 23.10
N VAL A 310 -11.85 -26.69 24.23
CA VAL A 310 -10.54 -26.18 24.68
C VAL A 310 -10.13 -24.80 24.14
N SER A 311 -10.53 -23.81 24.93
CA SER A 311 -10.01 -22.46 25.04
C SER A 311 -8.50 -22.33 24.80
N LYS A 312 -8.12 -21.66 23.70
CA LYS A 312 -6.89 -20.87 23.58
C LYS A 312 -7.27 -19.40 23.37
N PRO A 313 -6.70 -18.44 24.11
CA PRO A 313 -6.97 -17.04 23.87
C PRO A 313 -6.20 -16.55 22.63
N ASN A 314 -6.83 -15.63 21.89
CA ASN A 314 -6.34 -14.85 20.74
C ASN A 314 -6.38 -15.53 19.36
N GLY A 315 -7.53 -15.39 18.70
CA GLY A 315 -7.75 -15.76 17.30
C GLY A 315 -7.19 -14.71 16.33
N LEU A 316 -5.90 -14.83 15.99
CA LEU A 316 -5.32 -14.19 14.82
C LEU A 316 -5.20 -15.22 13.69
N SER A 317 -5.57 -14.85 12.46
CA SER A 317 -5.58 -15.78 11.32
C SER A 317 -4.22 -16.45 11.11
N SER A 318 -4.23 -17.73 10.78
CA SER A 318 -3.02 -18.47 10.38
C SER A 318 -2.36 -17.82 9.14
N LEU A 319 -1.04 -17.96 9.06
CA LEU A 319 -0.28 -17.57 7.86
C LEU A 319 -0.76 -18.40 6.66
N PRO A 320 -0.72 -17.84 5.43
CA PRO A 320 -1.06 -18.61 4.22
C PRO A 320 -0.25 -19.90 4.12
N SER A 321 -0.86 -21.00 3.70
CA SER A 321 -0.19 -22.32 3.61
C SER A 321 0.98 -22.34 2.61
N THR A 322 0.96 -21.47 1.60
CA THR A 322 2.03 -21.32 0.60
C THR A 322 3.21 -20.47 1.08
N LEU A 323 3.14 -19.91 2.29
CA LEU A 323 4.17 -19.04 2.86
C LEU A 323 5.15 -19.84 3.72
N LYS A 324 6.43 -19.83 3.33
CA LYS A 324 7.53 -20.36 4.16
C LYS A 324 8.09 -19.24 5.02
N ALA A 325 7.89 -19.34 6.34
CA ALA A 325 8.36 -18.34 7.28
C ALA A 325 9.58 -18.84 8.05
N TYR A 326 10.63 -18.03 8.07
CA TYR A 326 11.88 -18.30 8.78
C TYR A 326 12.24 -17.23 9.80
N VAL A 327 12.96 -17.64 10.84
CA VAL A 327 13.58 -16.77 11.83
C VAL A 327 15.10 -17.00 11.87
N TYR A 328 15.88 -15.92 11.96
CA TYR A 328 17.34 -15.99 12.10
C TYR A 328 17.83 -15.14 13.29
N PRO A 329 18.22 -15.77 14.40
CA PRO A 329 18.83 -15.06 15.52
C PRO A 329 20.24 -14.60 15.15
N CYS A 330 20.55 -13.31 15.30
CA CYS A 330 21.85 -12.75 14.96
C CYS A 330 22.21 -11.55 15.84
N LEU A 331 23.51 -11.24 15.93
CA LEU A 331 23.95 -10.04 16.65
C LEU A 331 23.60 -8.76 15.86
N PRO A 332 23.40 -7.60 16.53
CA PRO A 332 23.06 -6.35 15.85
C PRO A 332 24.04 -5.95 14.73
N ASN A 333 25.33 -6.21 14.91
CA ASN A 333 26.38 -5.93 13.93
C ASN A 333 26.41 -6.90 12.73
N GLN A 334 25.74 -8.05 12.85
CA GLN A 334 25.64 -9.09 11.83
C GLN A 334 24.41 -8.95 10.95
N LYS A 335 23.37 -8.22 11.37
CA LYS A 335 22.12 -8.05 10.60
C LYS A 335 22.37 -7.61 9.15
N ASP A 336 23.23 -6.62 8.92
CA ASP A 336 23.58 -6.17 7.56
C ASP A 336 24.22 -7.30 6.71
N LEU A 337 25.05 -8.14 7.34
CA LEU A 337 25.74 -9.25 6.69
C LEU A 337 24.76 -10.40 6.35
N VAL A 338 23.85 -10.71 7.27
CA VAL A 338 22.81 -11.73 7.05
C VAL A 338 21.87 -11.27 5.95
N LEU A 339 21.45 -10.00 5.97
CA LEU A 339 20.65 -9.41 4.91
C LEU A 339 21.35 -9.52 3.54
N TYR A 340 22.62 -9.13 3.47
CA TYR A 340 23.39 -9.21 2.23
C TYR A 340 23.54 -10.66 1.73
N TYR A 341 23.84 -11.61 2.62
CA TYR A 341 23.92 -13.03 2.26
C TYR A 341 22.59 -13.58 1.73
N PHE A 342 21.48 -13.25 2.41
CA PHE A 342 20.16 -13.68 2.00
C PHE A 342 19.82 -13.15 0.60
N LEU A 343 20.08 -11.87 0.33
CA LEU A 343 19.83 -11.25 -0.98
C LEU A 343 20.66 -11.90 -2.10
N LEU A 344 21.88 -12.35 -1.82
CA LEU A 344 22.69 -13.09 -2.78
C LEU A 344 22.15 -14.50 -3.05
N ARG A 345 21.61 -15.18 -2.03
CA ARG A 345 21.11 -16.55 -2.13
C ARG A 345 19.72 -16.66 -2.75
N HIS A 346 18.87 -15.66 -2.52
CA HIS A 346 17.50 -15.62 -3.03
C HIS A 346 17.35 -14.44 -4.00
N PRO A 347 17.88 -14.53 -5.23
CA PRO A 347 17.79 -13.46 -6.21
C PRO A 347 16.36 -13.36 -6.76
N GLY A 348 15.54 -12.51 -6.15
CA GLY A 348 14.18 -12.20 -6.58
C GLY A 348 13.69 -10.88 -5.99
N ARG A 349 12.51 -10.45 -6.40
CA ARG A 349 11.90 -9.20 -5.91
C ARG A 349 11.71 -9.29 -4.40
N THR A 350 12.42 -8.46 -3.66
CA THR A 350 12.52 -8.55 -2.19
C THR A 350 12.10 -7.25 -1.53
N LEU A 351 11.17 -7.34 -0.58
CA LEU A 351 10.74 -6.21 0.25
C LEU A 351 11.35 -6.33 1.65
N VAL A 352 12.11 -5.34 2.08
CA VAL A 352 12.75 -5.29 3.39
C VAL A 352 12.02 -4.26 4.26
N PHE A 353 11.45 -4.69 5.38
CA PHE A 353 10.86 -3.83 6.39
C PHE A 353 11.90 -3.39 7.41
N LEU A 354 12.02 -2.09 7.60
CA LEU A 354 12.93 -1.46 8.56
C LEU A 354 12.17 -0.62 9.58
N PRO A 355 12.64 -0.53 10.83
CA PRO A 355 11.91 0.13 11.91
C PRO A 355 11.88 1.66 11.74
N SER A 356 12.90 2.27 11.12
CA SER A 356 12.97 3.73 11.01
C SER A 356 13.61 4.22 9.72
N ILE A 357 13.36 5.49 9.39
CA ILE A 357 13.98 6.19 8.26
C ILE A 357 15.50 6.23 8.41
N SER A 358 16.02 6.34 9.64
CA SER A 358 17.46 6.31 9.93
C SER A 358 18.09 4.99 9.49
N HIS A 359 17.40 3.85 9.69
CA HIS A 359 17.87 2.56 9.21
C HIS A 359 17.94 2.52 7.68
N ILE A 360 16.91 3.03 6.99
CA ILE A 360 16.90 3.10 5.52
C ILE A 360 18.05 3.97 5.01
N ARG A 361 18.25 5.16 5.59
CA ARG A 361 19.34 6.07 5.18
C ARG A 361 20.73 5.46 5.38
N ARG A 362 20.90 4.58 6.37
CA ARG A 362 22.15 3.85 6.62
C ARG A 362 22.34 2.65 5.68
N LEU A 363 21.28 1.87 5.45
CA LEU A 363 21.35 0.62 4.70
C LEU A 363 21.28 0.81 3.18
N LEU A 364 20.53 1.79 2.69
CA LEU A 364 20.39 2.06 1.27
C LEU A 364 21.75 2.24 0.58
N PRO A 365 22.64 3.16 1.02
CA PRO A 365 23.89 3.36 0.30
C PRO A 365 24.85 2.18 0.47
N LEU A 366 24.87 1.53 1.64
CA LEU A 366 25.62 0.30 1.88
C LEU A 366 25.25 -0.81 0.87
N LEU A 367 23.95 -1.08 0.70
CA LEU A 367 23.46 -2.10 -0.22
C LEU A 367 23.66 -1.68 -1.68
N CYS A 368 23.51 -0.40 -2.02
CA CYS A 368 23.83 0.10 -3.36
C CYS A 368 25.31 -0.14 -3.72
N THR A 369 26.22 0.13 -2.78
CA THR A 369 27.66 -0.08 -2.96
C THR A 369 28.00 -1.58 -3.16
N LEU A 370 27.23 -2.49 -2.57
CA LEU A 370 27.43 -3.94 -2.68
C LEU A 370 26.71 -4.60 -3.87
N LEU A 371 25.50 -4.13 -4.22
CA LEU A 371 24.58 -4.80 -5.14
C LEU A 371 24.31 -4.02 -6.44
N CYS A 372 24.42 -2.70 -6.44
CA CYS A 372 24.15 -1.85 -7.62
C CYS A 372 25.42 -1.49 -8.39
N SER A 373 26.60 -1.65 -7.80
CA SER A 373 27.87 -1.22 -8.38
C SER A 373 28.15 -1.93 -9.72
N SER A 374 28.75 -1.20 -10.66
CA SER A 374 29.26 -1.78 -11.92
C SER A 374 30.30 -2.88 -11.66
N SER A 375 30.97 -2.84 -10.51
CA SER A 375 31.92 -3.85 -10.07
C SER A 375 31.25 -5.16 -9.62
N THR A 376 29.95 -5.13 -9.31
CA THR A 376 29.19 -6.33 -8.96
C THR A 376 28.88 -7.13 -10.24
N PRO A 377 29.10 -8.46 -10.25
CA PRO A 377 28.78 -9.31 -11.39
C PRO A 377 27.33 -9.15 -11.86
N ALA A 378 27.10 -9.12 -13.19
CA ALA A 378 25.79 -8.83 -13.77
C ALA A 378 24.67 -9.76 -13.27
N ASN A 379 24.99 -11.03 -12.99
CA ASN A 379 24.05 -12.00 -12.43
C ASN A 379 23.65 -11.72 -10.96
N GLN A 380 24.47 -10.98 -10.22
CA GLN A 380 24.27 -10.60 -8.81
C GLN A 380 23.83 -9.14 -8.64
N ARG A 381 23.75 -8.35 -9.72
CA ARG A 381 23.29 -6.97 -9.63
C ARG A 381 21.81 -6.91 -9.27
N GLN A 382 21.50 -6.12 -8.24
CA GLN A 382 20.15 -5.92 -7.75
C GLN A 382 19.94 -4.43 -7.49
N PRO A 383 18.98 -3.77 -8.16
CA PRO A 383 18.69 -2.38 -7.90
C PRO A 383 17.99 -2.24 -6.55
N VAL A 384 18.54 -1.37 -5.70
CA VAL A 384 18.04 -1.11 -4.35
C VAL A 384 17.35 0.25 -4.31
N HIS A 385 16.11 0.27 -3.86
CA HIS A 385 15.28 1.46 -3.74
C HIS A 385 14.81 1.66 -2.30
N ALA A 386 14.43 2.89 -1.96
CA ALA A 386 13.90 3.23 -0.64
C ALA A 386 12.49 3.82 -0.74
N LEU A 387 11.66 3.50 0.26
CA LEU A 387 10.32 4.03 0.40
C LEU A 387 10.05 4.41 1.86
N HIS A 388 9.96 5.71 2.14
CA HIS A 388 9.61 6.24 3.46
C HIS A 388 8.80 7.54 3.35
N SER A 389 8.15 7.93 4.44
CA SER A 389 7.23 9.08 4.50
C SER A 389 7.89 10.42 4.18
N SER A 390 9.18 10.59 4.48
CA SER A 390 9.89 11.84 4.17
C SER A 390 10.32 11.99 2.70
N LEU A 391 10.03 11.03 1.83
CA LEU A 391 10.32 11.16 0.38
C LEU A 391 9.20 11.94 -0.31
N PRO A 392 9.54 12.87 -1.23
CA PRO A 392 8.56 13.51 -2.09
C PRO A 392 7.74 12.49 -2.89
N GLN A 393 6.46 12.77 -3.11
CA GLN A 393 5.54 11.86 -3.80
C GLN A 393 6.06 11.39 -5.19
N PRO A 394 6.63 12.26 -6.06
CA PRO A 394 7.16 11.82 -7.35
C PRO A 394 8.30 10.80 -7.20
N THR A 395 9.18 11.01 -6.22
CA THR A 395 10.28 10.10 -5.90
C THR A 395 9.78 8.75 -5.40
N ARG A 396 8.73 8.75 -4.55
CA ARG A 396 8.08 7.52 -4.07
C ARG A 396 7.50 6.70 -5.22
N LEU A 397 6.80 7.36 -6.15
CA LEU A 397 6.22 6.72 -7.33
C LEU A 397 7.31 6.18 -8.26
N SER A 398 8.37 6.94 -8.52
CA SER A 398 9.49 6.51 -9.35
C SER A 398 10.22 5.30 -8.75
N ALA A 399 10.53 5.34 -7.44
CA ALA A 399 11.15 4.22 -6.74
C ALA A 399 10.30 2.94 -6.80
N LEU A 400 8.98 3.08 -6.63
CA LEU A 400 8.06 1.95 -6.75
C LEU A 400 8.01 1.40 -8.17
N GLN A 401 7.93 2.26 -9.18
CA GLN A 401 7.95 1.84 -10.58
C GLN A 401 9.24 1.12 -10.96
N GLN A 402 10.39 1.62 -10.52
CA GLN A 402 11.69 0.98 -10.77
C GLN A 402 11.78 -0.38 -10.08
N PHE A 403 11.31 -0.48 -8.83
CA PHE A 403 11.23 -1.74 -8.11
C PHE A 403 10.35 -2.77 -8.83
N THR A 404 9.15 -2.37 -9.28
CA THR A 404 8.22 -3.28 -9.98
C THR A 404 8.76 -3.70 -11.36
N LYS A 405 9.50 -2.84 -12.06
CA LYS A 405 10.10 -3.16 -13.36
C LYS A 405 11.24 -4.17 -13.30
N HIS A 406 11.97 -4.22 -12.18
CA HIS A 406 13.15 -5.09 -12.07
C HIS A 406 12.82 -6.42 -11.37
N PRO A 407 13.08 -7.58 -11.99
CA PRO A 407 12.75 -8.89 -11.43
C PRO A 407 13.53 -9.21 -10.14
N LYS A 408 14.72 -8.63 -9.97
CA LYS A 408 15.59 -8.76 -8.79
C LYS A 408 15.66 -7.47 -7.96
N GLY A 409 14.63 -6.63 -8.03
CA GLY A 409 14.59 -5.36 -7.29
C GLY A 409 14.51 -5.58 -5.77
N VAL A 410 15.17 -4.71 -5.01
CA VAL A 410 15.11 -4.68 -3.55
C VAL A 410 14.49 -3.37 -3.10
N LEU A 411 13.42 -3.43 -2.30
CA LEU A 411 12.77 -2.24 -1.75
C LEU A 411 12.94 -2.18 -0.24
N LEU A 412 13.60 -1.12 0.26
CA LEU A 412 13.74 -0.82 1.67
C LEU A 412 12.59 0.09 2.11
N ALA A 413 11.71 -0.38 2.99
CA ALA A 413 10.52 0.36 3.38
C ALA A 413 10.28 0.38 4.89
N THR A 414 9.64 1.44 5.38
CA THR A 414 9.05 1.45 6.73
C THR A 414 7.61 0.93 6.69
N ASP A 415 7.08 0.47 7.83
CA ASP A 415 5.69 0.01 7.93
C ASP A 415 4.69 1.05 7.42
N VAL A 416 4.90 2.32 7.73
CA VAL A 416 4.02 3.41 7.28
C VAL A 416 4.00 3.50 5.76
N ALA A 417 5.16 3.34 5.13
CA ALA A 417 5.32 3.59 3.70
C ALA A 417 4.97 2.38 2.83
N ALA A 418 5.06 1.16 3.38
CA ALA A 418 4.68 -0.08 2.71
C ALA A 418 3.22 -0.51 2.98
N ARG A 419 2.47 0.21 3.81
CA ARG A 419 1.01 0.01 3.96
C ARG A 419 0.29 0.39 2.67
N GLY A 420 -0.67 -0.44 2.25
CA GLY A 420 -1.39 -0.25 0.98
C GLY A 420 -0.52 -0.47 -0.27
N LEU A 421 0.72 -0.95 -0.12
CA LEU A 421 1.59 -1.27 -1.26
C LEU A 421 1.10 -2.52 -1.98
N ASP A 422 0.48 -2.37 -3.14
CA ASP A 422 0.08 -3.50 -3.98
C ASP A 422 1.08 -3.71 -5.12
N VAL A 423 2.06 -4.59 -4.86
CA VAL A 423 3.04 -5.01 -5.86
C VAL A 423 2.88 -6.51 -6.04
N ALA A 424 2.69 -6.93 -7.30
CA ALA A 424 2.68 -8.34 -7.67
C ALA A 424 4.09 -8.95 -7.55
N ASP A 425 4.16 -10.27 -7.42
CA ASP A 425 5.39 -11.08 -7.47
C ASP A 425 6.52 -10.67 -6.50
N ILE A 426 6.19 -10.29 -5.27
CA ILE A 426 7.21 -10.22 -4.22
C ILE A 426 7.56 -11.64 -3.81
N GLY A 427 8.74 -12.12 -4.16
CA GLY A 427 9.22 -13.45 -3.83
C GLY A 427 9.65 -13.61 -2.37
N ALA A 428 10.21 -12.53 -1.79
CA ALA A 428 10.67 -12.55 -0.40
C ALA A 428 10.31 -11.27 0.37
N VAL A 429 9.93 -11.43 1.64
CA VAL A 429 9.72 -10.35 2.60
C VAL A 429 10.66 -10.51 3.78
N ILE A 430 11.54 -9.54 3.99
CA ILE A 430 12.51 -9.56 5.09
C ILE A 430 12.06 -8.58 6.17
N HIS A 431 11.95 -9.07 7.40
CA HIS A 431 11.77 -8.24 8.57
C HIS A 431 13.15 -8.00 9.18
N TYR A 432 13.71 -6.81 8.97
CA TYR A 432 15.02 -6.45 9.53
C TYR A 432 15.02 -6.43 11.07
N CYS A 433 13.84 -6.24 11.65
CA CYS A 433 13.51 -6.44 13.06
C CYS A 433 12.11 -7.07 13.17
N PRO A 434 11.78 -7.74 14.28
CA PRO A 434 10.42 -8.20 14.55
C PRO A 434 9.37 -7.10 14.35
N ALA A 435 8.17 -7.49 13.94
CA ALA A 435 7.06 -6.54 13.86
C ALA A 435 6.59 -6.14 15.26
N GLU A 436 6.12 -4.90 15.42
CA GLU A 436 5.67 -4.39 16.72
C GLU A 436 4.41 -5.07 17.24
N SER A 437 3.63 -5.69 16.35
CA SER A 437 2.40 -6.40 16.70
C SER A 437 2.14 -7.58 15.78
N PRO A 438 1.38 -8.59 16.23
CA PRO A 438 0.97 -9.71 15.39
C PRO A 438 0.20 -9.27 14.12
N ALA A 439 -0.63 -8.24 14.22
CA ALA A 439 -1.33 -7.66 13.07
C ALA A 439 -0.36 -7.01 12.06
N ALA A 440 0.66 -6.29 12.56
CA ALA A 440 1.72 -5.75 11.69
C ALA A 440 2.51 -6.86 11.01
N TYR A 441 2.85 -7.93 11.74
CA TYR A 441 3.53 -9.11 11.17
C TYR A 441 2.74 -9.70 10.00
N LEU A 442 1.44 -9.96 10.19
CA LEU A 442 0.57 -10.49 9.14
C LEU A 442 0.47 -9.54 7.92
N HIS A 443 0.41 -8.22 8.15
CA HIS A 443 0.40 -7.23 7.07
C HIS A 443 1.72 -7.16 6.29
N ARG A 444 2.85 -7.46 6.92
CA ARG A 444 4.15 -7.56 6.25
C ARG A 444 4.24 -8.85 5.44
N CYS A 445 3.90 -9.99 6.05
CA CYS A 445 3.89 -11.30 5.38
C CYS A 445 2.93 -11.34 4.19
N GLY A 446 1.75 -10.70 4.31
CA GLY A 446 0.77 -10.57 3.23
C GLY A 446 1.21 -9.70 2.04
N ARG A 447 2.49 -9.28 1.97
CA ARG A 447 3.10 -8.69 0.76
C ARG A 447 3.64 -9.74 -0.20
N THR A 448 3.93 -10.95 0.28
CA THR A 448 4.28 -12.11 -0.53
C THR A 448 3.17 -13.17 -0.46
N ALA A 449 3.35 -14.31 -1.12
CA ALA A 449 2.39 -15.41 -1.17
C ALA A 449 0.97 -14.98 -1.59
N ARG A 450 0.87 -14.04 -2.54
CA ARG A 450 -0.40 -13.52 -3.06
C ARG A 450 -0.87 -14.35 -4.26
N ALA A 451 -2.18 -14.41 -4.45
CA ALA A 451 -2.80 -15.07 -5.60
C ALA A 451 -2.34 -16.53 -5.82
N GLY A 452 -2.10 -17.28 -4.73
CA GLY A 452 -1.67 -18.68 -4.78
C GLY A 452 -0.17 -18.91 -5.02
N ALA A 453 0.63 -17.86 -5.25
CA ALA A 453 2.07 -17.99 -5.39
C ALA A 453 2.74 -18.42 -4.07
N SER A 454 3.89 -19.10 -4.17
CA SER A 454 4.75 -19.36 -3.02
C SER A 454 5.45 -18.08 -2.58
N GLY A 455 5.58 -17.88 -1.27
CA GLY A 455 6.31 -16.75 -0.70
C GLY A 455 7.28 -17.17 0.38
N LEU A 456 8.30 -16.35 0.61
CA LEU A 456 9.27 -16.57 1.67
C LEU A 456 9.34 -15.35 2.60
N THR A 457 9.33 -15.57 3.91
CA THR A 457 9.61 -14.51 4.90
C THR A 457 10.81 -14.85 5.76
N LEU A 458 11.64 -13.86 6.05
CA LEU A 458 12.77 -14.00 6.97
C LEU A 458 12.69 -12.91 8.04
N THR A 459 12.68 -13.29 9.32
CA THR A 459 12.75 -12.35 10.44
C THR A 459 14.11 -12.41 11.11
N LEU A 460 14.85 -11.29 11.07
CA LEU A 460 16.10 -11.14 11.81
C LEU A 460 15.77 -10.73 13.25
N VAL A 461 16.34 -11.43 14.22
CA VAL A 461 16.10 -11.18 15.64
C VAL A 461 17.44 -10.99 16.33
N ASP A 462 17.63 -9.85 17.00
CA ASP A 462 18.77 -9.67 17.90
C ASP A 462 18.43 -9.98 19.37
N PRO A 463 19.43 -10.12 20.27
CA PRO A 463 19.17 -10.44 21.67
C PRO A 463 18.28 -9.43 22.40
N VAL A 464 18.27 -8.16 21.98
CA VAL A 464 17.44 -7.11 22.59
C VAL A 464 15.99 -7.24 22.13
N GLU A 465 15.79 -7.65 20.88
CA GLU A 465 14.50 -7.87 20.24
C GLU A 465 13.87 -9.23 20.57
N SER A 466 14.58 -10.14 21.24
CA SER A 466 14.10 -11.49 21.57
C SER A 466 12.74 -11.46 22.28
N LYS A 467 12.56 -10.57 23.26
CA LYS A 467 11.27 -10.45 23.99
C LYS A 467 10.12 -10.04 23.07
N ALA A 468 10.37 -9.16 22.11
CA ALA A 468 9.38 -8.73 21.13
C ALA A 468 9.05 -9.86 20.14
N ALA A 469 10.07 -10.63 19.71
CA ALA A 469 9.88 -11.81 18.88
C ALA A 469 9.04 -12.88 19.61
N ASP A 470 9.36 -13.18 20.88
CA ASP A 470 8.59 -14.14 21.69
C ASP A 470 7.13 -13.72 21.85
N ALA A 471 6.84 -12.41 21.93
CA ALA A 471 5.48 -11.90 21.95
C ALA A 471 4.73 -12.18 20.64
N LEU A 472 5.41 -12.14 19.49
CA LEU A 472 4.83 -12.54 18.20
C LEU A 472 4.61 -14.05 18.13
N TRP A 473 5.57 -14.85 18.59
CA TRP A 473 5.49 -16.32 18.54
C TRP A 473 4.53 -16.92 19.58
N ARG A 474 4.02 -16.12 20.52
CA ARG A 474 2.84 -16.54 21.32
C ARG A 474 1.54 -16.46 20.51
N ALA A 475 1.47 -15.57 19.53
CA ALA A 475 0.30 -15.39 18.68
C ALA A 475 0.31 -16.29 17.43
N PHE A 476 1.48 -16.74 16.99
CA PHE A 476 1.66 -17.62 15.83
C PHE A 476 2.50 -18.85 16.20
N LYS A 477 2.48 -19.92 15.39
CA LYS A 477 3.50 -20.99 15.53
C LYS A 477 4.89 -20.38 15.25
N GLU A 478 5.87 -20.66 16.11
CA GLU A 478 7.24 -20.19 15.91
C GLU A 478 7.72 -20.61 14.51
N PRO A 479 8.24 -19.66 13.70
CA PRO A 479 8.77 -19.96 12.38
C PRO A 479 9.95 -20.93 12.47
N GLU A 480 10.21 -21.63 11.37
CA GLU A 480 11.36 -22.50 11.27
C GLU A 480 12.65 -21.67 11.39
N ARG A 481 13.67 -22.19 12.06
CA ARG A 481 14.98 -21.51 12.05
C ARG A 481 15.55 -21.60 10.64
N TRP A 482 16.14 -20.52 10.16
CA TRP A 482 16.82 -20.58 8.87
C TRP A 482 18.13 -21.38 9.05
N GLU A 483 18.07 -22.69 8.82
CA GLU A 483 19.12 -23.69 9.13
C GLU A 483 20.38 -23.59 8.26
N SER A 484 20.45 -22.65 7.32
CA SER A 484 21.69 -22.40 6.60
C SER A 484 22.68 -21.69 7.52
N GLU A 485 23.38 -22.43 8.38
CA GLU A 485 24.61 -21.95 8.99
C GLU A 485 25.47 -21.36 7.87
N MET A 486 25.74 -20.07 7.98
CA MET A 486 26.52 -19.36 6.98
C MET A 486 27.92 -19.96 6.99
N ASP A 487 28.31 -20.65 5.91
CA ASP A 487 29.65 -21.25 5.80
C ASP A 487 30.72 -20.24 6.24
N GLY A 488 31.56 -20.62 7.20
CA GLY A 488 32.58 -19.74 7.77
C GLY A 488 33.45 -19.06 6.70
N ARG A 489 33.75 -19.73 5.58
CA ARG A 489 34.53 -19.14 4.48
C ARG A 489 33.76 -18.05 3.75
N VAL A 490 32.49 -18.30 3.46
CA VAL A 490 31.59 -17.33 2.81
C VAL A 490 31.37 -16.15 3.74
N THR A 491 31.11 -16.43 5.02
CA THR A 491 30.93 -15.43 6.08
C THR A 491 32.13 -14.50 6.18
N GLU A 492 33.36 -15.02 6.23
CA GLU A 492 34.57 -14.19 6.30
C GLU A 492 34.77 -13.33 5.04
N ALA A 493 34.48 -13.87 3.85
CA ALA A 493 34.53 -13.09 2.61
C ALA A 493 33.49 -11.95 2.61
N LEU A 494 32.26 -12.23 3.06
CA LEU A 494 31.19 -11.24 3.16
C LEU A 494 31.47 -10.19 4.23
N LYS A 495 32.03 -10.58 5.39
CA LYS A 495 32.47 -9.63 6.43
C LYS A 495 33.43 -8.60 5.86
N LYS A 496 34.43 -9.05 5.07
CA LYS A 496 35.40 -8.14 4.41
C LYS A 496 34.72 -7.18 3.44
N ARG A 497 33.78 -7.68 2.62
CA ARG A 497 33.01 -6.84 1.69
C ARG A 497 32.16 -5.79 2.43
N VAL A 498 31.41 -6.20 3.44
CA VAL A 498 30.54 -5.32 4.23
C VAL A 498 31.36 -4.29 5.01
N ALA A 499 32.50 -4.69 5.59
CA ALA A 499 33.40 -3.77 6.30
C ALA A 499 33.97 -2.69 5.37
N LEU A 500 34.46 -3.07 4.18
CA LEU A 500 34.93 -2.11 3.18
C LEU A 500 33.81 -1.19 2.71
N ALA A 501 32.61 -1.72 2.44
CA ALA A 501 31.47 -0.90 2.05
C ALA A 501 31.10 0.12 3.13
N ARG A 502 31.09 -0.28 4.42
CA ARG A 502 30.89 0.67 5.54
C ARG A 502 31.96 1.76 5.60
N ASN A 503 33.23 1.41 5.34
CA ASN A 503 34.32 2.38 5.33
C ASN A 503 34.19 3.37 4.16
N ILE A 504 33.80 2.89 2.98
CA ILE A 504 33.51 3.73 1.80
C ILE A 504 32.36 4.70 2.12
N GLU A 505 31.27 4.22 2.70
CA GLU A 505 30.14 5.09 3.09
C GLU A 505 30.56 6.13 4.15
N GLY A 506 31.36 5.74 5.12
CA GLY A 506 31.91 6.65 6.12
C GLY A 506 32.81 7.73 5.52
N ALA A 507 33.66 7.36 4.55
CA ALA A 507 34.52 8.29 3.83
C ALA A 507 33.70 9.24 2.93
N ALA A 508 32.74 8.70 2.17
CA ALA A 508 31.84 9.47 1.32
C ALA A 508 31.02 10.49 2.12
N HIS A 509 30.53 10.11 3.30
CA HIS A 509 29.81 11.03 4.18
C HIS A 509 30.72 12.15 4.71
N LYS A 510 31.97 11.84 5.11
CA LYS A 510 32.95 12.86 5.53
C LYS A 510 33.28 13.83 4.40
N ILE A 511 33.49 13.33 3.18
CA ILE A 511 33.74 14.16 1.99
C ILE A 511 32.55 15.06 1.69
N LYS A 512 31.32 14.52 1.73
CA LYS A 512 30.10 15.29 1.49
C LYS A 512 29.89 16.38 2.55
N LYS A 513 30.15 16.05 3.82
CA LYS A 513 30.08 17.03 4.92
C LYS A 513 31.12 18.14 4.74
N ALA A 514 32.39 17.79 4.47
CA ALA A 514 33.44 18.78 4.24
C ALA A 514 33.12 19.73 3.06
N LYS A 515 32.53 19.21 1.98
CA LYS A 515 32.05 20.05 0.86
C LYS A 515 30.89 20.97 1.24
N ALA A 516 29.95 20.49 2.05
CA ALA A 516 28.82 21.30 2.51
C ALA A 516 29.27 22.41 3.47
N ASP A 517 30.17 22.06 4.41
CA ASP A 517 30.76 23.01 5.35
C ASP A 517 31.58 24.09 4.60
N GLY A 518 32.35 23.71 3.58
CA GLY A 518 33.07 24.65 2.72
C GLY A 518 32.13 25.56 1.90
N LYS A 519 31.03 25.02 1.36
CA LYS A 519 30.02 25.82 0.65
C LYS A 519 29.36 26.85 1.57
N TRP A 520 28.98 26.43 2.78
CA TRP A 520 28.43 27.30 3.81
C TRP A 520 29.42 28.40 4.20
N MET A 521 30.70 28.04 4.39
CA MET A 521 31.76 28.98 4.75
C MET A 521 31.96 30.05 3.66
N LYS A 522 31.92 29.65 2.39
CA LYS A 522 32.04 30.55 1.25
C LYS A 522 30.86 31.51 1.14
N GLU A 523 29.63 31.02 1.30
CA GLU A 523 28.42 31.85 1.33
C GLU A 523 28.43 32.82 2.52
N ALA A 524 28.91 32.39 3.69
CA ALA A 524 29.03 33.26 4.87
C ALA A 524 30.11 34.35 4.71
N ALA A 525 31.24 34.03 4.08
CA ALA A 525 32.29 35.00 3.79
C ALA A 525 31.83 36.08 2.80
N GLU A 526 31.06 35.68 1.78
CA GLU A 526 30.44 36.61 0.81
C GLU A 526 29.45 37.56 1.49
N VAL A 527 28.60 37.07 2.39
CA VAL A 527 27.66 37.89 3.17
C VAL A 527 28.39 38.88 4.09
N LEU A 528 29.54 38.50 4.64
CA LEU A 528 30.34 39.34 5.54
C LEU A 528 31.33 40.26 4.80
N GLY A 529 31.44 40.14 3.47
CA GLY A 529 32.37 40.92 2.65
C GLY A 529 33.84 40.63 2.96
N VAL A 530 34.16 39.40 3.40
CA VAL A 530 35.51 38.96 3.75
C VAL A 530 36.05 38.03 2.66
N ASP A 531 37.28 38.26 2.21
CA ASP A 531 37.95 37.39 1.24
C ASP A 531 38.23 36.01 1.86
N TYR A 532 37.72 34.95 1.22
CA TYR A 532 37.91 33.56 1.65
C TYR A 532 39.08 32.93 0.90
N GLU A 533 40.20 32.70 1.60
CA GLU A 533 41.36 31.99 1.04
C GLU A 533 41.15 30.47 1.14
N GLU A 534 41.05 29.79 -0.02
CA GLU A 534 40.70 28.36 -0.14
C GLU A 534 41.87 27.38 0.21
N GLU A 535 43.06 27.88 0.53
CA GLU A 535 44.32 27.11 0.38
C GLU A 535 44.57 26.00 1.42
N GLU A 536 44.08 26.11 2.67
CA GLU A 536 44.39 25.11 3.72
C GLU A 536 43.47 23.87 3.72
N HIS A 537 42.27 23.95 3.14
CA HIS A 537 41.28 22.86 3.19
C HIS A 537 41.36 21.85 2.02
N GLU A 538 42.00 22.21 0.90
CA GLU A 538 42.06 21.34 -0.27
C GLU A 538 42.93 20.08 -0.08
N GLY A 539 44.05 20.19 0.65
CA GLY A 539 45.03 19.10 0.78
C GLY A 539 44.49 17.86 1.50
N LYS A 540 43.74 18.08 2.59
CA LYS A 540 43.09 16.99 3.37
C LYS A 540 41.94 16.35 2.58
N GLY A 541 41.20 17.13 1.79
CA GLY A 541 40.13 16.63 0.92
C GLY A 541 40.66 15.72 -0.20
N LYS A 542 41.77 16.09 -0.84
CA LYS A 542 42.43 15.30 -1.89
C LYS A 542 42.95 13.94 -1.37
N GLN A 543 43.53 13.90 -0.17
CA GLN A 543 43.97 12.64 0.45
C GLN A 543 42.81 11.71 0.81
N ALA A 544 41.74 12.25 1.40
CA ALA A 544 40.55 11.47 1.75
C ALA A 544 39.84 10.90 0.51
N ALA A 545 39.77 11.66 -0.58
CA ALA A 545 39.23 11.19 -1.86
C ALA A 545 40.06 10.05 -2.47
N ARG A 546 41.39 10.17 -2.45
CA ARG A 546 42.29 9.12 -2.95
C ARG A 546 42.20 7.83 -2.11
N GLN A 547 42.00 7.96 -0.80
CA GLN A 547 41.77 6.81 0.07
C GLN A 547 40.42 6.13 -0.20
N ASP A 548 39.36 6.91 -0.43
CA ASP A 548 38.03 6.40 -0.82
C ASP A 548 38.07 5.63 -2.15
N GLU A 549 38.76 6.17 -3.15
CA GLU A 549 38.96 5.51 -4.46
C GLU A 549 39.71 4.18 -4.29
N ARG A 550 40.79 4.15 -3.52
CA ARG A 550 41.54 2.91 -3.22
C ARG A 550 40.67 1.87 -2.54
N MET A 551 39.79 2.26 -1.62
CA MET A 551 38.85 1.34 -0.97
C MET A 551 37.80 0.81 -1.94
N LYS A 552 37.31 1.63 -2.87
CA LYS A 552 36.38 1.21 -3.94
C LYS A 552 37.01 0.19 -4.86
N ASP A 553 38.28 0.36 -5.25
CA ASP A 553 39.01 -0.61 -6.08
C ASP A 553 39.24 -1.94 -5.36
N GLN A 554 39.58 -1.88 -4.07
CA GLN A 554 39.69 -3.07 -3.23
C GLN A 554 38.35 -3.81 -3.14
N LEU A 555 37.26 -3.09 -2.91
CA LEU A 555 35.92 -3.68 -2.87
C LEU A 555 35.55 -4.28 -4.23
N ALA A 556 35.82 -3.58 -5.34
CA ALA A 556 35.58 -4.07 -6.69
C ALA A 556 36.31 -5.40 -6.96
N THR A 557 37.56 -5.49 -6.52
CA THR A 557 38.36 -6.72 -6.60
C THR A 557 37.74 -7.85 -5.77
N LEU A 558 37.23 -7.55 -4.57
CA LEU A 558 36.58 -8.56 -3.73
C LEU A 558 35.21 -9.00 -4.27
N LEU A 559 34.45 -8.10 -4.88
CA LEU A 559 33.14 -8.39 -5.48
C LEU A 559 33.26 -9.31 -6.70
N LYS A 560 34.33 -9.16 -7.50
CA LYS A 560 34.62 -10.04 -8.65
C LYS A 560 35.04 -11.46 -8.25
N LYS A 561 35.58 -11.66 -7.03
CA LYS A 561 35.98 -13.00 -6.56
C LYS A 561 34.72 -13.86 -6.29
N PRO A 562 34.64 -15.09 -6.81
CA PRO A 562 33.53 -15.98 -6.50
C PRO A 562 33.55 -16.35 -5.01
N LEU A 563 32.37 -16.44 -4.41
CA LEU A 563 32.20 -17.04 -3.08
C LEU A 563 32.24 -18.56 -3.29
N VAL A 564 33.02 -19.32 -2.52
CA VAL A 564 33.12 -20.78 -2.66
C VAL A 564 32.86 -21.41 -1.29
N ALA A 565 31.88 -22.31 -1.22
CA ALA A 565 31.58 -23.07 -0.01
C ALA A 565 32.55 -24.25 0.20
N ARG A 566 32.66 -24.74 1.43
CA ARG A 566 33.50 -25.87 1.84
C ARG A 566 33.09 -27.13 1.05
N GLY A 567 34.05 -27.78 0.40
CA GLY A 567 33.83 -29.03 -0.36
C GLY A 567 33.80 -28.88 -1.89
N ILE A 568 33.73 -27.65 -2.43
CA ILE A 568 33.72 -27.42 -3.89
C ILE A 568 35.14 -27.08 -4.36
N SER A 569 35.77 -27.96 -5.15
CA SER A 569 37.10 -27.76 -5.74
C SER A 569 37.00 -26.91 -7.01
N THR A 570 37.67 -25.76 -7.03
CA THR A 570 37.70 -24.85 -8.20
C THR A 570 38.64 -25.31 -9.31
N ARG A 571 39.27 -26.49 -9.19
CA ARG A 571 40.21 -27.01 -10.21
C ARG A 571 39.51 -27.58 -11.45
N TYR A 572 38.22 -27.88 -11.38
CA TYR A 572 37.48 -28.57 -12.45
C TYR A 572 36.09 -27.99 -12.74
N LEU A 573 35.76 -26.81 -12.17
CA LEU A 573 34.45 -26.18 -12.37
C LEU A 573 34.62 -24.80 -13.00
N ASP A 574 33.97 -24.62 -14.13
CA ASP A 574 33.66 -23.35 -14.75
C ASP A 574 32.81 -22.46 -13.83
N THR A 575 33.05 -21.15 -13.91
CA THR A 575 32.58 -20.15 -12.94
C THR A 575 31.07 -20.01 -12.87
N ALA A 576 30.37 -20.29 -13.97
CA ALA A 576 28.92 -20.35 -14.04
C ALA A 576 28.38 -21.56 -13.24
N THR A 577 28.99 -22.72 -13.41
CA THR A 577 28.59 -24.01 -12.83
C THR A 577 28.87 -24.07 -11.33
N ALA A 578 29.98 -23.48 -10.86
CA ALA A 578 30.24 -23.36 -9.42
C ALA A 578 29.25 -22.40 -8.70
N GLN A 579 28.78 -21.36 -9.39
CA GLN A 579 27.76 -20.43 -8.88
C GLN A 579 26.34 -21.01 -8.98
N GLU A 580 26.02 -21.75 -10.04
CA GLU A 580 24.81 -22.56 -10.16
C GLU A 580 24.79 -23.69 -9.14
N MET A 581 25.93 -24.26 -8.77
CA MET A 581 26.03 -25.21 -7.65
C MET A 581 25.93 -24.52 -6.28
N LEU A 582 26.31 -23.27 -6.11
CA LEU A 582 25.97 -22.52 -4.88
C LEU A 582 24.49 -22.14 -4.83
N ALA A 583 23.87 -21.91 -5.99
CA ALA A 583 22.43 -21.72 -6.11
C ALA A 583 21.64 -23.05 -6.04
N GLY A 584 22.24 -24.17 -6.46
CA GLY A 584 21.59 -25.47 -6.70
C GLY A 584 21.93 -26.55 -5.67
N SER A 585 23.19 -26.70 -5.25
CA SER A 585 23.61 -27.65 -4.18
C SER A 585 23.15 -27.21 -2.77
N LEU A 586 22.55 -26.02 -2.68
CA LEU A 586 21.97 -25.44 -1.49
C LEU A 586 20.48 -25.09 -1.69
N CYS A 587 19.93 -25.45 -2.86
CA CYS A 587 18.50 -25.49 -3.17
C CYS A 587 18.05 -26.95 -3.13
N GLY A 588 18.16 -27.57 -1.96
CA GLY A 588 17.42 -28.81 -1.66
C GLY A 588 15.94 -28.51 -1.41
N ILE A 589 15.27 -27.75 -2.28
CA ILE A 589 13.81 -27.63 -2.36
C ILE A 589 13.43 -27.29 -3.81
N GLN A 590 13.67 -28.23 -4.71
CA GLN A 590 12.79 -28.46 -5.86
C GLN A 590 12.37 -29.93 -5.83
N GLN A 591 11.52 -30.26 -4.87
CA GLN A 591 10.38 -31.18 -5.01
C GLN A 591 9.24 -30.63 -4.16
#